data_AF-A0A1C3E418-F1
#
_entry.id   AF-A0A1C3E418-F1
#
_cell.length_a   1.000
_cell.length_b   1.000
_cell.length_c   1.000
_cell.angle_alpha   90.00
_cell.angle_beta   90.00
_cell.angle_gamma   90.00
#
_symmetry.space_group_name_H-M   'P 1'
#
loop_
_entity.id
_entity.type
_entity.pdbx_description
1 polymer ?
#
loop_
_entity_poly.entity_id
_entity_poly.type
_entity_poly.pdbx_seq_one_letter_code
_entity_poly.pdbx_strand_id
1 'polypeptide(L)'
;MNSTIASGIFISVLVGIFGGCLASTIWSLAAFLDRNIASPIPKRQMSDQEAAWPALATWLACSWILLSLLLPAMLHVISPAPKSAAEFTMNQVLFLVAQNTIIMLFLLLAIDPRRFRAVGIISPEPVQDLISALWATPLMLTGAAILRISLSPWIKPEDSHPILKMLSFDSPWINIVLLLLTAAIVAPLFEELLFRVILQGWLTRLLGRNWSIPIVAIAFAAVHGWPDAVPLLLVGFMLGILFDRRRSWLSVVALHSFFNATMLIMQVLAVNATQPAAPEKSPVPEQQNPPISAPEAIGVSVFQKAGFTLEHNSSDQVSMNVRTS
;
A
#
# COMPACT_ATOMS: atom_id res chain seq x y z
N MET A 1 16.03 5.01 -31.21
CA MET A 1 14.58 5.35 -31.34
C MET A 1 14.38 6.74 -30.77
N ASN A 2 13.89 7.70 -31.57
CA ASN A 2 13.72 9.10 -31.14
C ASN A 2 12.73 9.20 -29.98
N SER A 3 13.10 9.95 -28.94
CA SER A 3 12.28 10.22 -27.75
C SER A 3 10.88 10.71 -28.11
N THR A 4 10.73 11.49 -29.17
CA THR A 4 9.44 12.01 -29.67
C THR A 4 8.49 10.91 -30.15
N ILE A 5 9.01 9.85 -30.78
CA ILE A 5 8.20 8.72 -31.26
C ILE A 5 7.76 7.86 -30.07
N ALA A 6 8.64 7.66 -29.09
CA ALA A 6 8.29 6.97 -27.84
C ALA A 6 7.22 7.75 -27.04
N SER A 7 7.34 9.08 -26.95
CA SER A 7 6.34 9.96 -26.33
C SER A 7 5.01 9.94 -27.07
N GLY A 8 5.02 9.95 -28.41
CA GLY A 8 3.82 9.89 -29.23
C GLY A 8 3.07 8.57 -29.06
N ILE A 9 3.78 7.44 -29.08
CA ILE A 9 3.20 6.11 -28.84
C ILE A 9 2.65 6.01 -27.42
N PHE A 10 3.38 6.52 -26.42
CA PHE A 10 2.93 6.54 -25.02
C PHE A 10 1.66 7.36 -24.82
N ILE A 11 1.57 8.55 -25.44
CA ILE A 11 0.37 9.40 -25.39
C ILE A 11 -0.80 8.74 -26.13
N SER A 12 -0.59 8.14 -27.29
CA SER A 12 -1.65 7.44 -28.03
C SER A 12 -2.16 6.19 -27.31
N VAL A 13 -1.28 5.45 -26.62
CA VAL A 13 -1.68 4.32 -25.76
C VAL A 13 -2.46 4.82 -24.55
N LEU A 14 -2.02 5.90 -23.89
CA LEU A 14 -2.78 6.54 -22.82
C LEU A 14 -4.16 6.99 -23.32
N VAL A 15 -4.25 7.76 -24.40
CA VAL A 15 -5.53 8.24 -24.96
C VAL A 15 -6.45 7.08 -25.38
N GLY A 16 -5.90 6.00 -25.95
CA GLY A 16 -6.66 4.80 -26.27
C GLY A 16 -7.19 4.07 -25.04
N ILE A 17 -6.38 3.96 -23.98
CA ILE A 17 -6.79 3.40 -22.68
C ILE A 17 -7.84 4.30 -22.02
N PHE A 18 -7.65 5.62 -22.01
CA PHE A 18 -8.59 6.59 -21.43
C PHE A 18 -9.92 6.64 -22.20
N GLY A 19 -9.89 6.57 -23.54
CA GLY A 19 -11.09 6.52 -24.38
C GLY A 19 -11.90 5.23 -24.22
N GLY A 20 -11.22 4.07 -24.17
CA GLY A 20 -11.86 2.78 -23.88
C GLY A 20 -12.40 2.71 -22.45
N CYS A 21 -11.68 3.30 -21.49
CA CYS A 21 -12.10 3.32 -20.09
C CYS A 21 -13.30 4.24 -19.87
N LEU A 22 -13.37 5.42 -20.51
CA LEU A 22 -14.54 6.30 -20.42
C LEU A 22 -15.82 5.64 -20.96
N ALA A 23 -15.72 4.94 -22.09
CA ALA A 23 -16.83 4.15 -22.63
C ALA A 23 -17.26 3.05 -21.64
N SER A 24 -16.32 2.38 -20.97
CA SER A 24 -16.61 1.38 -19.94
C SER A 24 -17.16 1.99 -18.63
N THR A 25 -16.81 3.23 -18.27
CA THR A 25 -17.37 3.96 -17.12
C THR A 25 -18.83 4.25 -17.36
N ILE A 26 -19.12 4.87 -18.52
CA ILE A 26 -20.48 5.22 -18.95
C ILE A 26 -21.32 3.94 -19.07
N TRP A 27 -20.73 2.87 -19.58
CA TRP A 27 -21.42 1.61 -19.77
C TRP A 27 -21.63 0.82 -18.46
N SER A 28 -20.69 0.85 -17.50
CA SER A 28 -20.89 0.25 -16.17
C SER A 28 -21.91 1.02 -15.34
N LEU A 29 -21.96 2.35 -15.51
CA LEU A 29 -23.01 3.21 -14.96
C LEU A 29 -24.36 2.94 -15.65
N ALA A 30 -24.37 2.73 -16.97
CA ALA A 30 -25.57 2.37 -17.73
C ALA A 30 -26.09 0.98 -17.37
N ALA A 31 -25.22 -0.02 -17.19
CA ALA A 31 -25.58 -1.36 -16.73
C ALA A 31 -26.04 -1.40 -15.25
N PHE A 32 -25.78 -0.33 -14.49
CA PHE A 32 -26.36 -0.10 -13.17
C PHE A 32 -27.76 0.52 -13.25
N LEU A 33 -27.99 1.43 -14.20
CA LEU A 33 -29.29 2.10 -14.41
C LEU A 33 -30.30 1.24 -15.18
N ASP A 34 -29.84 0.38 -16.10
CA ASP A 34 -30.67 -0.45 -16.95
C ASP A 34 -30.43 -1.95 -16.70
N ARG A 35 -31.49 -2.63 -16.24
CA ARG A 35 -31.48 -4.06 -15.89
C ARG A 35 -31.35 -4.98 -17.11
N ASN A 36 -31.52 -4.46 -18.32
CA ASN A 36 -31.57 -5.23 -19.55
C ASN A 36 -30.25 -5.22 -20.34
N ILE A 37 -29.26 -4.42 -19.93
CA ILE A 37 -27.96 -4.37 -20.59
C ILE A 37 -27.12 -5.59 -20.16
N ALA A 38 -26.63 -6.35 -21.15
CA ALA A 38 -25.80 -7.52 -20.93
C ALA A 38 -24.44 -7.15 -20.31
N SER A 39 -24.28 -7.34 -18.99
CA SER A 39 -23.02 -7.13 -18.27
C SER A 39 -21.98 -8.23 -18.60
N PRO A 40 -20.68 -7.93 -18.90
CA PRO A 40 -19.63 -8.95 -18.97
C PRO A 40 -19.34 -9.53 -17.58
N ILE A 41 -19.84 -8.89 -16.51
CA ILE A 41 -19.79 -9.38 -15.15
C ILE A 41 -21.11 -10.11 -14.85
N PRO A 42 -21.13 -11.45 -14.93
CA PRO A 42 -22.35 -12.22 -14.76
C PRO A 42 -22.89 -12.04 -13.34
N LYS A 43 -24.19 -11.74 -13.25
CA LYS A 43 -24.90 -11.66 -11.97
C LYS A 43 -25.05 -13.05 -11.39
N ARG A 44 -24.56 -13.27 -10.17
CA ARG A 44 -24.79 -14.51 -9.44
C ARG A 44 -26.21 -14.50 -8.88
N GLN A 45 -27.00 -15.51 -9.25
CA GLN A 45 -28.27 -15.77 -8.58
C GLN A 45 -27.97 -16.40 -7.22
N MET A 46 -28.28 -15.71 -6.13
CA MET A 46 -28.27 -16.29 -4.79
C MET A 46 -29.69 -16.65 -4.42
N SER A 47 -29.89 -17.84 -3.84
CA SER A 47 -31.16 -18.15 -3.17
C SER A 47 -31.30 -17.24 -1.97
N ASP A 48 -32.36 -16.43 -1.94
CA ASP A 48 -32.65 -15.38 -0.93
C ASP A 48 -32.86 -15.89 0.52
N GLN A 49 -32.55 -17.15 0.83
CA GLN A 49 -33.05 -17.78 2.05
C GLN A 49 -32.16 -17.48 3.27
N GLU A 50 -32.53 -16.40 3.96
CA GLU A 50 -32.72 -16.33 5.42
C GLU A 50 -31.55 -16.69 6.35
N ALA A 51 -30.29 -16.54 5.93
CA ALA A 51 -29.20 -16.54 6.92
C ALA A 51 -29.34 -15.29 7.80
N ALA A 52 -29.68 -15.35 9.09
CA ALA A 52 -29.67 -14.16 9.95
C ALA A 52 -28.34 -13.38 9.77
N TRP A 53 -28.38 -12.05 9.70
CA TRP A 53 -27.14 -11.30 9.47
C TRP A 53 -26.22 -11.45 10.70
N PRO A 54 -24.89 -11.64 10.55
CA PRO A 54 -23.98 -11.80 11.69
C PRO A 54 -23.92 -10.50 12.53
N ALA A 55 -24.83 -10.36 13.49
CA ALA A 55 -25.04 -9.13 14.24
C ALA A 55 -23.78 -8.67 15.01
N LEU A 56 -23.05 -9.62 15.60
CA LEU A 56 -21.79 -9.33 16.29
C LEU A 56 -20.73 -8.76 15.33
N ALA A 57 -20.55 -9.39 14.16
CA ALA A 57 -19.61 -8.90 13.15
C ALA A 57 -20.00 -7.50 12.64
N THR A 58 -21.29 -7.26 12.43
CA THR A 58 -21.80 -5.92 12.06
C THR A 58 -21.54 -4.89 13.13
N TRP A 59 -21.82 -5.20 14.40
CA TRP A 59 -21.56 -4.28 15.50
C TRP A 59 -20.08 -3.92 15.58
N LEU A 60 -19.19 -4.92 15.54
CA LEU A 60 -17.73 -4.71 15.54
C LEU A 60 -17.27 -3.86 14.34
N ALA A 61 -17.77 -4.15 13.14
CA ALA A 61 -17.45 -3.38 11.94
C ALA A 61 -17.91 -1.91 12.06
N CYS A 62 -19.16 -1.67 12.49
CA CYS A 62 -19.69 -0.32 12.67
C CYS A 62 -18.94 0.45 13.76
N SER A 63 -18.59 -0.21 14.88
CA SER A 63 -17.77 0.38 15.94
C SER A 63 -16.39 0.78 15.45
N TRP A 64 -15.75 -0.07 14.65
CA TRP A 64 -14.45 0.24 14.06
C TRP A 64 -14.54 1.45 13.11
N ILE A 65 -15.53 1.49 12.22
CA ILE A 65 -15.73 2.62 11.30
C ILE A 65 -15.96 3.91 12.07
N LEU A 66 -16.86 3.88 13.07
CA LEU A 66 -17.16 5.05 13.88
C LEU A 66 -15.92 5.55 14.61
N LEU A 67 -15.13 4.64 15.20
CA LEU A 67 -13.87 5.00 15.84
C LEU A 67 -12.88 5.60 14.83
N SER A 68 -12.71 5.01 13.66
CA SER A 68 -11.82 5.50 12.60
C SER A 68 -12.20 6.91 12.12
N LEU A 69 -13.49 7.24 12.10
CA LEU A 69 -13.97 8.58 11.74
C LEU A 69 -13.82 9.60 12.87
N LEU A 70 -14.09 9.20 14.13
CA LEU A 70 -14.11 10.12 15.26
C LEU A 70 -12.72 10.36 15.87
N LEU A 71 -11.86 9.34 15.92
CA LEU A 71 -10.58 9.41 16.62
C LEU A 71 -9.68 10.53 16.08
N PRO A 72 -9.49 10.73 14.76
CA PRO A 72 -8.67 11.83 14.26
C PRO A 72 -9.22 13.20 14.67
N ALA A 73 -10.54 13.39 14.63
CA ALA A 73 -11.19 14.62 15.04
C ALA A 73 -11.02 14.89 16.55
N MET A 74 -11.20 13.86 17.38
CA MET A 74 -11.00 13.95 18.83
C MET A 74 -9.55 14.28 19.19
N LEU A 75 -8.58 13.62 18.56
CA LEU A 75 -7.16 13.89 18.79
C LEU A 75 -6.77 15.31 18.38
N HIS A 76 -7.34 15.82 17.29
CA HIS A 76 -7.10 17.20 16.86
C HIS A 76 -7.58 18.24 17.89
N VAL A 77 -8.69 17.98 18.58
CA VAL A 77 -9.22 18.84 19.66
C VAL A 77 -8.35 18.76 20.91
N ILE A 78 -7.88 17.56 21.28
CA ILE A 78 -7.12 17.33 22.53
C ILE A 78 -5.66 17.79 22.40
N SER A 79 -5.05 17.66 21.23
CA SER A 79 -3.65 17.99 21.00
C SER A 79 -3.49 18.66 19.63
N PRO A 80 -3.69 19.99 19.54
CA PRO A 80 -3.52 20.75 18.31
C PRO A 80 -2.04 20.90 17.88
N ALA A 81 -1.14 20.06 18.40
CA ALA A 81 0.29 20.09 18.11
C ALA A 81 0.53 20.03 16.59
N PRO A 82 1.57 20.73 16.09
CA PRO A 82 1.75 20.95 14.67
C PRO A 82 1.89 19.64 13.91
N LYS A 83 1.29 19.61 12.71
CA LYS A 83 1.45 18.57 11.70
C LYS A 83 2.91 18.50 11.20
N SER A 84 3.91 18.28 12.04
CA SER A 84 5.05 17.53 11.53
C SER A 84 4.45 16.17 11.25
N ALA A 85 4.22 15.86 9.96
CA ALA A 85 3.79 14.54 9.53
C ALA A 85 4.70 13.55 10.25
N ALA A 86 4.21 12.95 11.35
CA ALA A 86 5.01 12.01 12.12
C ALA A 86 5.50 11.03 11.09
N GLU A 87 6.82 10.98 10.89
CA GLU A 87 7.40 10.10 9.89
C GLU A 87 6.82 8.73 10.20
N PHE A 88 6.04 8.20 9.24
CA PHE A 88 5.38 6.95 9.45
C PHE A 88 6.52 5.95 9.64
N THR A 89 6.64 5.38 10.84
CA THR A 89 7.75 4.51 11.18
C THR A 89 7.42 3.08 10.78
N MET A 90 8.44 2.25 10.54
CA MET A 90 8.22 0.82 10.27
C MET A 90 7.41 0.16 11.40
N ASN A 91 7.66 0.52 12.65
CA ASN A 91 6.92 0.00 13.80
C ASN A 91 5.43 0.35 13.74
N GLN A 92 5.08 1.55 13.28
CA GLN A 92 3.68 1.94 13.08
C GLN A 92 3.01 1.16 11.94
N VAL A 93 3.72 0.89 10.84
CA VAL A 93 3.21 0.01 9.77
C VAL A 93 2.95 -1.40 10.30
N LEU A 94 3.93 -2.00 10.98
CA LEU A 94 3.82 -3.34 11.53
C LEU A 94 2.69 -3.44 12.57
N PHE A 95 2.55 -2.41 13.42
CA PHE A 95 1.45 -2.31 14.36
C PHE A 95 0.09 -2.26 13.64
N LEU A 96 -0.04 -1.43 12.60
CA LEU A 96 -1.27 -1.32 11.81
C LEU A 96 -1.62 -2.65 11.12
N VAL A 97 -0.61 -3.33 10.54
CA VAL A 97 -0.77 -4.65 9.93
C VAL A 97 -1.27 -5.67 10.94
N ALA A 98 -0.62 -5.73 12.11
CA ALA A 98 -0.99 -6.66 13.17
C ALA A 98 -2.40 -6.37 13.67
N GLN A 99 -2.73 -5.10 13.93
CA GLN A 99 -4.05 -4.67 14.36
C GLN A 99 -5.13 -5.06 13.35
N ASN A 100 -4.97 -4.70 12.07
CA ASN A 100 -5.96 -5.00 11.03
C ASN A 100 -6.13 -6.52 10.84
N THR A 101 -5.04 -7.28 10.90
CA THR A 101 -5.08 -8.75 10.82
C THR A 101 -5.85 -9.34 11.99
N ILE A 102 -5.58 -8.90 13.22
CA ILE A 102 -6.26 -9.37 14.42
C ILE A 102 -7.76 -9.06 14.34
N ILE A 103 -8.13 -7.82 13.98
CA ILE A 103 -9.54 -7.43 13.85
C ILE A 103 -10.22 -8.26 12.74
N MET A 104 -9.57 -8.45 11.59
CA MET A 104 -10.08 -9.30 10.51
C MET A 104 -10.37 -10.72 11.01
N LEU A 105 -9.46 -11.32 11.77
CA LEU A 105 -9.67 -12.66 12.35
C LEU A 105 -10.86 -12.68 13.32
N PHE A 106 -11.01 -11.67 14.18
CA PHE A 106 -12.18 -11.55 15.06
C PHE A 106 -13.49 -11.40 14.27
N LEU A 107 -13.49 -10.61 13.19
CA LEU A 107 -14.66 -10.46 12.32
C LEU A 107 -15.02 -11.79 11.65
N LEU A 108 -14.04 -12.56 11.17
CA LEU A 108 -14.27 -13.88 10.57
C LEU A 108 -14.81 -14.87 11.60
N LEU A 109 -14.27 -14.87 12.83
CA LEU A 109 -14.75 -15.72 13.93
C LEU A 109 -16.16 -15.33 14.39
N ALA A 110 -16.55 -14.06 14.25
CA ALA A 110 -17.90 -13.58 14.56
C ALA A 110 -18.96 -13.97 13.51
N ILE A 111 -18.55 -14.60 12.40
CA ILE A 111 -19.43 -15.10 11.35
C ILE A 111 -19.49 -16.63 11.44
N ASP A 112 -20.69 -17.20 11.52
CA ASP A 112 -20.90 -18.66 11.47
C ASP A 112 -20.31 -19.24 10.17
N PRO A 113 -19.34 -20.18 10.24
CA PRO A 113 -18.70 -20.77 9.07
C PRO A 113 -19.67 -21.39 8.07
N ARG A 114 -20.83 -21.89 8.54
CA ARG A 114 -21.90 -22.43 7.67
C ARG A 114 -22.44 -21.38 6.71
N ARG A 115 -22.26 -20.10 7.03
CA ARG A 115 -22.76 -18.94 6.27
C ARG A 115 -21.72 -18.34 5.34
N PHE A 116 -20.47 -18.81 5.34
CA PHE A 116 -19.39 -18.20 4.54
C PHE A 116 -19.74 -18.12 3.05
N ARG A 117 -20.43 -19.12 2.49
CA ARG A 117 -20.93 -19.06 1.11
C ARG A 117 -22.06 -18.05 0.94
N ALA A 118 -23.00 -17.99 1.88
CA ALA A 118 -24.15 -17.08 1.84
C ALA A 118 -23.75 -15.60 1.98
N VAL A 119 -22.71 -15.30 2.75
CA VAL A 119 -22.19 -13.93 2.88
C VAL A 119 -21.18 -13.55 1.80
N GLY A 120 -20.69 -14.54 1.03
CA GLY A 120 -19.75 -14.35 -0.07
C GLY A 120 -18.27 -14.46 0.32
N ILE A 121 -17.92 -14.92 1.52
CA ILE A 121 -16.53 -15.20 1.93
C ILE A 121 -15.93 -16.32 1.08
N ILE A 122 -16.69 -17.41 0.88
CA ILE A 122 -16.29 -18.53 0.01
C ILE A 122 -17.08 -18.45 -1.28
N SER A 123 -16.37 -18.28 -2.39
CA SER A 123 -16.97 -18.25 -3.71
C SER A 123 -16.96 -19.64 -4.38
N PRO A 124 -18.08 -20.07 -5.00
CA PRO A 124 -18.11 -21.26 -5.85
C PRO A 124 -17.45 -21.06 -7.22
N GLU A 125 -17.23 -19.82 -7.67
CA GLU A 125 -16.70 -19.50 -9.00
C GLU A 125 -15.47 -18.57 -8.90
N PRO A 126 -14.38 -19.00 -8.25
CA PRO A 126 -13.22 -18.14 -8.00
C PRO A 126 -12.55 -17.64 -9.28
N VAL A 127 -12.56 -18.44 -10.36
CA VAL A 127 -12.01 -18.04 -11.65
C VAL A 127 -12.79 -16.88 -12.25
N GLN A 128 -14.13 -16.96 -12.28
CA GLN A 128 -14.98 -15.85 -12.77
C GLN A 128 -14.84 -14.59 -11.91
N ASP A 129 -14.58 -14.73 -10.62
CA ASP A 129 -14.34 -13.60 -9.73
C ASP A 129 -13.03 -12.88 -10.06
N LEU A 130 -11.95 -13.63 -10.31
CA LEU A 130 -10.67 -13.07 -10.74
C LEU A 130 -10.78 -12.44 -12.13
N ILE A 131 -11.50 -13.07 -13.06
CA ILE A 131 -11.77 -12.52 -14.39
C ILE A 131 -12.55 -11.21 -14.27
N SER A 132 -13.62 -11.18 -13.46
CA SER A 132 -14.44 -9.97 -13.25
C SER A 132 -13.62 -8.82 -12.64
N ALA A 133 -12.75 -9.15 -11.67
CA ALA A 133 -11.83 -8.19 -11.07
C ALA A 133 -10.83 -7.63 -12.09
N LEU A 134 -10.21 -8.51 -12.88
CA LEU A 134 -9.25 -8.10 -13.91
C LEU A 134 -9.92 -7.19 -14.96
N TRP A 135 -11.13 -7.55 -15.41
CA TRP A 135 -11.91 -6.73 -16.35
C TRP A 135 -12.28 -5.35 -15.80
N ALA A 136 -12.62 -5.26 -14.50
CA ALA A 136 -12.99 -3.99 -13.87
C ALA A 136 -11.79 -3.09 -13.53
N THR A 137 -10.57 -3.65 -13.51
CA THR A 137 -9.35 -2.94 -13.06
C THR A 137 -9.00 -1.71 -13.92
N PRO A 138 -8.95 -1.78 -15.28
CA PRO A 138 -8.59 -0.63 -16.11
C PRO A 138 -9.52 0.56 -15.92
N LEU A 139 -10.83 0.27 -15.79
CA LEU A 139 -11.85 1.27 -15.52
C LEU A 139 -11.59 1.97 -14.17
N MET A 140 -11.34 1.18 -13.12
CA MET A 140 -11.12 1.71 -11.78
C MET A 140 -9.85 2.56 -11.70
N LEU A 141 -8.77 2.08 -12.32
CA LEU A 141 -7.50 2.82 -12.43
C LEU A 141 -7.68 4.14 -13.17
N THR A 142 -8.34 4.10 -14.32
CA THR A 142 -8.54 5.30 -15.15
C THR A 142 -9.43 6.32 -14.46
N GLY A 143 -10.57 5.90 -13.88
CA GLY A 143 -11.47 6.79 -13.16
C GLY A 143 -10.77 7.48 -11.98
N ALA A 144 -10.02 6.71 -11.18
CA ALA A 144 -9.26 7.25 -10.07
C ALA A 144 -8.11 8.17 -10.52
N ALA A 145 -7.41 7.83 -11.61
CA ALA A 145 -6.34 8.64 -12.17
C ALA A 145 -6.86 9.99 -12.69
N ILE A 146 -8.00 10.01 -13.42
CA ILE A 146 -8.64 11.26 -13.86
C ILE A 146 -8.94 12.13 -12.64
N LEU A 147 -9.64 11.58 -11.64
CA LEU A 147 -9.99 12.34 -10.43
C LEU A 147 -8.73 12.86 -9.72
N ARG A 148 -7.69 12.05 -9.59
CA ARG A 148 -6.43 12.46 -8.95
C ARG A 148 -5.72 13.57 -9.72
N ILE A 149 -5.65 13.47 -11.04
CA ILE A 149 -5.03 14.50 -11.91
C ILE A 149 -5.85 15.78 -11.86
N SER A 150 -7.18 15.68 -11.96
CA SER A 150 -8.07 16.82 -11.84
C SER A 150 -7.89 17.51 -10.49
N LEU A 151 -7.74 16.78 -9.39
CA LEU A 151 -7.55 17.35 -8.06
C LEU A 151 -6.15 17.94 -7.82
N SER A 152 -5.17 17.64 -8.66
CA SER A 152 -3.77 18.02 -8.45
C SER A 152 -3.54 19.51 -8.17
N PRO A 153 -4.27 20.49 -8.76
CA PRO A 153 -4.10 21.91 -8.44
C PRO A 153 -4.51 22.28 -7.00
N TRP A 154 -5.34 21.46 -6.35
CA TRP A 154 -5.86 21.68 -5.01
C TRP A 154 -5.17 20.85 -3.93
N ILE A 155 -4.32 19.89 -4.32
CA ILE A 155 -3.56 19.05 -3.40
C ILE A 155 -2.26 19.75 -3.06
N LYS A 156 -2.08 20.11 -1.78
CA LYS A 156 -0.85 20.74 -1.33
C LYS A 156 0.27 19.69 -1.15
N PRO A 157 1.56 20.07 -1.25
CA PRO A 157 2.66 19.16 -0.97
C PRO A 157 2.60 18.50 0.41
N GLU A 158 2.06 19.21 1.42
CA GLU A 158 1.82 18.69 2.77
C GLU A 158 0.70 17.64 2.86
N ASP A 159 -0.19 17.60 1.86
CA ASP A 159 -1.27 16.61 1.72
C ASP A 159 -0.80 15.35 0.97
N SER A 160 0.49 15.25 0.64
CA SER A 160 1.05 14.05 -0.01
C SER A 160 1.00 12.85 0.94
N HIS A 161 0.58 11.71 0.39
CA HIS A 161 0.33 10.48 1.14
C HIS A 161 1.57 10.10 1.97
N PRO A 162 1.46 9.88 3.30
CA PRO A 162 2.62 9.57 4.17
C PRO A 162 3.47 8.38 3.68
N ILE A 163 2.84 7.42 3.00
CA ILE A 163 3.47 6.28 2.34
C ILE A 163 4.51 6.70 1.28
N LEU A 164 4.27 7.80 0.56
CA LEU A 164 5.24 8.34 -0.42
C LEU A 164 6.51 8.84 0.27
N LYS A 165 6.43 9.30 1.53
CA LYS A 165 7.61 9.72 2.30
C LYS A 165 8.44 8.51 2.75
N MET A 166 7.79 7.36 2.98
CA MET A 166 8.47 6.08 3.25
C MET A 166 9.08 5.43 2.00
N LEU A 167 8.82 5.99 0.82
CA LEU A 167 9.36 5.55 -0.48
C LEU A 167 10.61 6.37 -0.89
N SER A 168 11.22 7.10 0.04
CA SER A 168 12.47 7.84 -0.21
C SER A 168 13.62 6.91 -0.63
N PHE A 169 14.59 7.43 -1.38
CA PHE A 169 15.67 6.67 -2.01
C PHE A 169 16.53 5.85 -1.03
N ASP A 170 16.66 6.32 0.22
CA ASP A 170 17.40 5.61 1.27
C ASP A 170 16.59 4.50 1.96
N SER A 171 15.33 4.31 1.56
CA SER A 171 14.47 3.29 2.15
C SER A 171 14.92 1.91 1.68
N PRO A 172 15.25 0.99 2.61
CA PRO A 172 15.65 -0.35 2.23
C PRO A 172 14.52 -1.04 1.43
N TRP A 173 14.86 -1.86 0.45
CA TRP A 173 13.91 -2.58 -0.41
C TRP A 173 12.84 -3.36 0.38
N ILE A 174 13.16 -3.77 1.60
CA ILE A 174 12.24 -4.41 2.55
C ILE A 174 11.02 -3.52 2.85
N ASN A 175 11.19 -2.18 2.90
CA ASN A 175 10.11 -1.23 3.16
C ASN A 175 9.12 -1.22 1.99
N ILE A 176 9.62 -1.26 0.76
CA ILE A 176 8.80 -1.31 -0.46
C ILE A 176 8.00 -2.62 -0.49
N VAL A 177 8.66 -3.74 -0.19
CA VAL A 177 7.98 -5.05 -0.14
C VAL A 177 6.92 -5.08 0.95
N LEU A 178 7.23 -4.63 2.16
CA LEU A 178 6.26 -4.57 3.27
C LEU A 178 5.10 -3.64 2.96
N LEU A 179 5.36 -2.51 2.30
CA LEU A 179 4.33 -1.59 1.85
C LEU A 179 3.41 -2.25 0.83
N LEU A 180 3.95 -2.92 -0.20
CA LEU A 180 3.18 -3.65 -1.19
C LEU A 180 2.33 -4.75 -0.54
N LEU A 181 2.92 -5.57 0.35
CA LEU A 181 2.18 -6.61 1.06
C LEU A 181 1.05 -6.02 1.92
N THR A 182 1.32 -4.93 2.62
CA THR A 182 0.33 -4.30 3.49
C THR A 182 -0.81 -3.68 2.68
N ALA A 183 -0.48 -2.79 1.75
CA ALA A 183 -1.48 -2.00 1.05
C ALA A 183 -2.16 -2.74 -0.11
N ALA A 184 -1.50 -3.73 -0.73
CA ALA A 184 -2.09 -4.51 -1.82
C ALA A 184 -2.64 -5.87 -1.40
N ILE A 185 -2.43 -6.32 -0.16
CA ILE A 185 -2.96 -7.63 0.30
C ILE A 185 -3.71 -7.47 1.62
N VAL A 186 -3.02 -7.09 2.70
CA VAL A 186 -3.60 -7.08 4.06
C VAL A 186 -4.76 -6.09 4.17
N ALA A 187 -4.56 -4.85 3.68
CA ALA A 187 -5.58 -3.82 3.70
C ALA A 187 -6.82 -4.21 2.86
N PRO A 188 -6.70 -4.61 1.58
CA PRO A 188 -7.84 -5.11 0.81
C PRO A 188 -8.61 -6.26 1.45
N LEU A 189 -7.91 -7.25 2.04
CA LEU A 189 -8.57 -8.35 2.74
C LEU A 189 -9.45 -7.83 3.88
N PHE A 190 -8.88 -7.00 4.75
CA PHE A 190 -9.58 -6.44 5.90
C PHE A 190 -10.72 -5.51 5.48
N GLU A 191 -10.43 -4.54 4.62
CA GLU A 191 -11.37 -3.50 4.21
C GLU A 191 -12.56 -4.08 3.44
N GLU A 192 -12.34 -5.01 2.51
CA GLU A 192 -13.46 -5.59 1.75
C GLU A 192 -14.31 -6.54 2.60
N LEU A 193 -13.72 -7.21 3.62
CA LEU A 193 -14.50 -7.97 4.61
C LEU A 193 -15.42 -7.02 5.40
N LEU A 194 -14.85 -5.93 5.89
CA LEU A 194 -15.54 -4.98 6.75
C LEU A 194 -16.61 -4.19 5.97
N PHE A 195 -16.26 -3.59 4.84
CA PHE A 195 -17.15 -2.71 4.08
C PHE A 195 -18.11 -3.48 3.17
N ARG A 196 -17.67 -4.52 2.45
CA ARG A 196 -18.56 -5.23 1.50
C ARG A 196 -19.29 -6.37 2.16
N VAL A 197 -18.53 -7.33 2.68
CA VAL A 197 -19.11 -8.57 3.20
C VAL A 197 -20.03 -8.25 4.35
N ILE A 198 -19.59 -7.44 5.32
CA ILE A 198 -20.31 -7.11 6.55
C ILE A 198 -21.24 -5.90 6.39
N LEU A 199 -20.70 -4.70 6.15
CA LEU A 199 -21.52 -3.47 6.18
C LEU A 199 -22.50 -3.38 5.00
N GLN A 200 -22.02 -3.54 3.77
CA GLN A 200 -22.88 -3.44 2.58
C GLN A 200 -23.93 -4.53 2.59
N GLY A 201 -23.55 -5.79 2.84
CA GLY A 201 -24.54 -6.87 2.86
C GLY A 201 -25.59 -6.71 3.96
N TRP A 202 -25.26 -6.13 5.12
CA TRP A 202 -26.23 -5.74 6.14
C TRP A 202 -27.18 -4.65 5.63
N LEU A 203 -26.63 -3.54 5.12
CA LEU A 203 -27.43 -2.42 4.64
C LEU A 203 -28.27 -2.78 3.41
N THR A 204 -27.81 -3.69 2.54
CA THR A 204 -28.59 -4.17 1.39
C THR A 204 -29.86 -4.87 1.86
N ARG A 205 -29.85 -5.56 3.01
CA ARG A 205 -31.06 -6.16 3.58
C ARG A 205 -32.03 -5.15 4.17
N LEU A 206 -31.51 -4.06 4.73
CA LEU A 206 -32.34 -3.04 5.37
C LEU A 206 -32.92 -2.04 4.36
N LEU A 207 -32.11 -1.60 3.39
CA LEU A 207 -32.40 -0.46 2.52
C LEU A 207 -32.38 -0.82 1.03
N GLY A 208 -31.99 -2.04 0.67
CA GLY A 208 -31.77 -2.45 -0.72
C GLY A 208 -30.44 -1.95 -1.31
N ARG A 209 -30.07 -2.51 -2.47
CA ARG A 209 -28.78 -2.25 -3.13
C ARG A 209 -28.55 -0.77 -3.45
N ASN A 210 -29.61 -0.07 -3.91
CA ASN A 210 -29.55 1.31 -4.41
C ASN A 210 -29.11 2.30 -3.33
N TRP A 211 -29.41 2.01 -2.06
CA TRP A 211 -28.98 2.83 -0.92
C TRP A 211 -27.71 2.28 -0.27
N SER A 212 -27.59 0.96 -0.15
CA SER A 212 -26.41 0.37 0.50
C SER A 212 -25.10 0.66 -0.22
N ILE A 213 -25.05 0.59 -1.56
CA ILE A 213 -23.83 0.85 -2.34
C ILE A 213 -23.31 2.28 -2.12
N PRO A 214 -24.10 3.35 -2.34
CA PRO A 214 -23.62 4.71 -2.13
C PRO A 214 -23.24 5.00 -0.67
N ILE A 215 -24.04 4.54 0.30
CA ILE A 215 -23.75 4.78 1.73
C ILE A 215 -22.41 4.15 2.11
N VAL A 216 -22.16 2.91 1.70
CA VAL A 216 -20.89 2.24 2.02
C VAL A 216 -19.71 2.83 1.25
N ALA A 217 -19.90 3.25 0.00
CA ALA A 217 -18.86 3.95 -0.76
C ALA A 217 -18.45 5.27 -0.08
N ILE A 218 -19.42 6.03 0.43
CA ILE A 218 -19.17 7.26 1.19
C ILE A 218 -18.43 6.95 2.50
N ALA A 219 -18.87 5.94 3.26
CA ALA A 219 -18.19 5.55 4.50
C ALA A 219 -16.74 5.10 4.25
N PHE A 220 -16.52 4.32 3.19
CA PHE A 220 -15.19 3.89 2.75
C PHE A 220 -14.30 5.08 2.39
N ALA A 221 -14.79 6.01 1.57
CA ALA A 221 -14.05 7.24 1.24
C ALA A 221 -13.75 8.09 2.49
N ALA A 222 -14.71 8.24 3.39
CA ALA A 222 -14.59 9.10 4.56
C ALA A 222 -13.48 8.63 5.53
N VAL A 223 -13.28 7.32 5.72
CA VAL A 223 -12.20 6.82 6.60
C VAL A 223 -10.80 7.07 6.06
N HIS A 224 -10.65 7.38 4.76
CA HIS A 224 -9.37 7.69 4.13
C HIS A 224 -9.01 9.18 4.18
N GLY A 225 -10.01 10.06 4.33
CA GLY A 225 -9.79 11.50 4.48
C GLY A 225 -9.30 12.21 3.21
N TRP A 226 -9.17 13.53 3.30
CA TRP A 226 -8.68 14.36 2.18
C TRP A 226 -7.16 14.17 1.97
N PRO A 227 -6.66 14.14 0.72
CA PRO A 227 -7.40 14.26 -0.56
C PRO A 227 -7.87 12.92 -1.15
N ASP A 228 -7.44 11.80 -0.57
CA ASP A 228 -7.61 10.48 -1.18
C ASP A 228 -9.06 9.98 -1.15
N ALA A 229 -9.90 10.51 -0.25
CA ALA A 229 -11.34 10.24 -0.18
C ALA A 229 -12.06 10.44 -1.52
N VAL A 230 -11.67 11.44 -2.32
CA VAL A 230 -12.39 11.76 -3.56
C VAL A 230 -12.23 10.67 -4.63
N PRO A 231 -11.00 10.27 -5.05
CA PRO A 231 -10.85 9.13 -5.95
C PRO A 231 -11.34 7.82 -5.31
N LEU A 232 -11.19 7.64 -3.98
CA LEU A 232 -11.63 6.44 -3.29
C LEU A 232 -13.15 6.30 -3.18
N LEU A 233 -13.91 7.40 -3.32
CA LEU A 233 -15.36 7.33 -3.46
C LEU A 233 -15.75 6.53 -4.71
N LEU A 234 -15.14 6.85 -5.85
CA LEU A 234 -15.37 6.13 -7.11
C LEU A 234 -14.96 4.66 -7.00
N VAL A 235 -13.79 4.38 -6.40
CA VAL A 235 -13.31 3.02 -6.12
C VAL A 235 -14.32 2.26 -5.24
N GLY A 236 -14.77 2.88 -4.15
CA GLY A 236 -15.76 2.31 -3.24
C GLY A 236 -17.09 1.98 -3.92
N PHE A 237 -17.57 2.84 -4.83
CA PHE A 237 -18.74 2.58 -5.65
C PHE A 237 -18.55 1.36 -6.56
N MET A 238 -17.42 1.29 -7.28
CA MET A 238 -17.13 0.19 -8.20
C MET A 238 -17.02 -1.15 -7.49
N LEU A 239 -16.31 -1.19 -6.36
CA LEU A 239 -16.22 -2.38 -5.51
C LEU A 239 -17.60 -2.80 -4.99
N GLY A 240 -18.42 -1.83 -4.58
CA GLY A 240 -19.80 -2.09 -4.14
C GLY A 240 -20.68 -2.70 -5.22
N ILE A 241 -20.57 -2.22 -6.47
CA ILE A 241 -21.27 -2.79 -7.63
C ILE A 241 -20.78 -4.21 -7.92
N LEU A 242 -19.46 -4.42 -7.96
CA LEU A 242 -18.89 -5.74 -8.22
C LEU A 242 -19.36 -6.76 -7.18
N PHE A 243 -19.38 -6.35 -5.90
CA PHE A 243 -19.86 -7.18 -4.82
C PHE A 243 -21.36 -7.49 -4.91
N ASP A 244 -22.20 -6.53 -5.29
CA ASP A 244 -23.63 -6.78 -5.50
C ASP A 244 -23.88 -7.76 -6.66
N ARG A 245 -23.05 -7.74 -7.72
CA ARG A 245 -23.18 -8.68 -8.84
C ARG A 245 -22.63 -10.07 -8.55
N ARG A 246 -21.47 -10.17 -7.92
CA ARG A 246 -20.74 -11.43 -7.73
C ARG A 246 -20.98 -12.08 -6.37
N ARG A 247 -21.32 -11.27 -5.36
CA ARG A 247 -21.34 -11.63 -3.93
C ARG A 247 -20.14 -12.50 -3.56
N SER A 248 -18.95 -11.96 -3.79
CA SER A 248 -17.69 -12.67 -3.57
C SER A 248 -16.66 -11.72 -2.98
N TRP A 249 -16.15 -12.08 -1.81
CA TRP A 249 -15.06 -11.40 -1.14
C TRP A 249 -13.79 -11.48 -1.97
N LEU A 250 -13.48 -12.65 -2.56
CA LEU A 250 -12.36 -12.81 -3.49
C LEU A 250 -12.44 -11.83 -4.67
N SER A 251 -13.62 -11.64 -5.26
CA SER A 251 -13.78 -10.75 -6.42
C SER A 251 -13.43 -9.30 -6.10
N VAL A 252 -13.89 -8.79 -4.95
CA VAL A 252 -13.60 -7.40 -4.54
C VAL A 252 -12.19 -7.25 -3.99
N VAL A 253 -11.69 -8.22 -3.23
CA VAL A 253 -10.30 -8.23 -2.76
C VAL A 253 -9.35 -8.20 -3.95
N ALA A 254 -9.59 -9.02 -4.98
CA ALA A 254 -8.75 -9.05 -6.17
C ALA A 254 -8.78 -7.71 -6.91
N LEU A 255 -9.96 -7.12 -7.14
CA LEU A 255 -10.08 -5.82 -7.81
C LEU A 255 -9.35 -4.72 -7.03
N HIS A 256 -9.56 -4.66 -5.72
CA HIS A 256 -8.92 -3.68 -4.85
C HIS A 256 -7.39 -3.90 -4.79
N SER A 257 -6.94 -5.15 -4.68
CA SER A 257 -5.52 -5.51 -4.67
C SER A 257 -4.82 -5.12 -5.97
N PHE A 258 -5.44 -5.40 -7.13
CA PHE A 258 -4.89 -5.02 -8.44
C PHE A 258 -4.77 -3.51 -8.58
N PHE A 259 -5.77 -2.76 -8.10
CA PHE A 259 -5.72 -1.31 -8.09
C PHE A 259 -4.61 -0.78 -7.18
N ASN A 260 -4.55 -1.22 -5.92
CA ASN A 260 -3.53 -0.75 -4.98
C ASN A 260 -2.12 -1.13 -5.43
N ALA A 261 -1.90 -2.36 -5.88
CA ALA A 261 -0.60 -2.79 -6.41
C ALA A 261 -0.17 -1.92 -7.59
N THR A 262 -1.07 -1.69 -8.57
CA THR A 262 -0.74 -0.88 -9.74
C THR A 262 -0.44 0.57 -9.35
N MET A 263 -1.27 1.18 -8.50
CA MET A 263 -1.06 2.56 -8.05
C MET A 263 0.26 2.71 -7.28
N LEU A 264 0.60 1.75 -6.41
CA LEU A 264 1.85 1.75 -5.65
C LEU A 264 3.07 1.55 -6.56
N ILE A 265 3.02 0.59 -7.48
CA ILE A 265 4.10 0.37 -8.46
C ILE A 265 4.32 1.65 -9.29
N MET A 266 3.25 2.28 -9.77
CA MET A 266 3.35 3.53 -10.52
C MET A 266 3.97 4.65 -9.68
N GLN A 267 3.64 4.74 -8.39
CA GLN A 267 4.23 5.71 -7.47
C GLN A 267 5.71 5.44 -7.22
N VAL A 268 6.10 4.19 -6.98
CA VAL A 268 7.51 3.78 -6.82
C VAL A 268 8.32 4.14 -8.06
N LEU A 269 7.80 3.84 -9.25
CA LEU A 269 8.45 4.16 -10.51
C LEU A 269 8.55 5.67 -10.75
N ALA A 270 7.50 6.44 -10.41
CA ALA A 270 7.50 7.89 -10.56
C ALA A 270 8.49 8.58 -9.61
N VAL A 271 8.60 8.11 -8.37
CA VAL A 271 9.61 8.60 -7.41
C VAL A 271 11.01 8.31 -7.93
N ASN A 272 11.27 7.10 -8.42
CA ASN A 272 12.59 6.74 -8.97
C ASN A 272 12.96 7.55 -10.22
N ALA A 273 11.99 7.93 -11.06
CA ALA A 273 12.23 8.64 -12.31
C ALA A 273 12.44 10.16 -12.15
N THR A 274 11.93 10.77 -11.07
CA THR A 274 12.00 12.22 -10.84
C THR A 274 13.17 12.65 -9.94
N GLN A 275 13.97 11.68 -9.49
CA GLN A 275 15.16 11.93 -8.68
C GLN A 275 16.34 12.39 -9.58
N PRO A 276 17.08 13.45 -9.20
CA PRO A 276 18.32 13.80 -9.90
C PRO A 276 19.31 12.65 -9.79
N ALA A 277 20.05 12.37 -10.87
CA ALA A 277 21.12 11.38 -10.86
C ALA A 277 22.05 11.68 -9.67
N ALA A 278 22.39 10.65 -8.89
CA ALA A 278 23.32 10.78 -7.78
C ALA A 278 24.55 11.57 -8.26
N PRO A 279 25.03 12.57 -7.50
CA PRO A 279 26.22 13.30 -7.89
C PRO A 279 27.31 12.26 -8.17
N GLU A 280 27.86 12.30 -9.39
CA GLU A 280 29.00 11.48 -9.78
C GLU A 280 30.02 11.62 -8.66
N LYS A 281 30.34 10.51 -7.98
CA LYS A 281 31.30 10.51 -6.88
C LYS A 281 32.51 11.26 -7.41
N SER A 282 32.78 12.46 -6.88
CA SER A 282 33.99 13.19 -7.23
C SER A 282 35.14 12.21 -7.03
N PRO A 283 36.08 12.09 -8.00
CA PRO A 283 37.18 11.15 -7.86
C PRO A 283 37.79 11.39 -6.48
N VAL A 284 37.80 10.33 -5.67
CA VAL A 284 38.42 10.35 -4.34
C VAL A 284 39.81 10.95 -4.57
N PRO A 285 40.15 12.09 -3.96
CA PRO A 285 41.48 12.65 -4.14
C PRO A 285 42.45 11.55 -3.77
N GLU A 286 43.32 11.21 -4.71
CA GLU A 286 44.34 10.18 -4.57
C GLU A 286 44.99 10.38 -3.21
N GLN A 287 44.70 9.44 -2.30
CA GLN A 287 45.18 9.51 -0.94
C GLN A 287 46.69 9.32 -1.07
N GLN A 288 47.42 10.44 -1.10
CA GLN A 288 48.88 10.42 -1.10
C GLN A 288 49.27 9.61 0.12
N ASN A 289 49.76 8.40 -0.11
CA ASN A 289 50.36 7.60 0.95
C ASN A 289 51.39 8.51 1.62
N PRO A 290 51.31 8.72 2.95
CA PRO A 290 52.35 9.47 3.63
C PRO A 290 53.70 8.79 3.33
N PRO A 291 54.78 9.56 3.15
CA PRO A 291 56.10 8.98 2.94
C PRO A 291 56.35 8.00 4.08
N ILE A 292 56.85 6.81 3.73
CA ILE A 292 57.20 5.77 4.69
C ILE A 292 58.19 6.39 5.69
N SER A 293 57.68 6.83 6.85
CA SER A 293 58.51 7.21 7.97
C SER A 293 59.08 5.94 8.57
N ALA A 294 60.39 5.98 8.84
CA ALA A 294 61.15 4.92 9.47
C ALA A 294 60.47 4.40 10.75
N PRO A 295 60.71 3.13 11.16
CA PRO A 295 59.97 2.52 12.26
C PRO A 295 60.33 3.18 13.60
N GLU A 296 59.58 4.21 13.98
CA GLU A 296 59.68 4.83 15.30
C GLU A 296 58.97 3.95 16.35
N ALA A 297 59.81 3.22 17.09
CA ALA A 297 59.69 2.99 18.54
C ALA A 297 58.33 2.54 19.12
N ILE A 298 57.63 1.60 18.48
CA ILE A 298 56.51 0.88 19.13
C ILE A 298 57.03 -0.15 20.17
N GLY A 299 58.31 -0.51 20.12
CA GLY A 299 58.89 -1.56 20.97
C GLY A 299 59.21 -1.18 22.42
N VAL A 300 59.28 0.10 22.79
CA VAL A 300 59.79 0.51 24.12
C VAL A 300 58.69 0.61 25.19
N SER A 301 57.43 0.85 24.81
CA SER A 301 56.34 1.02 25.80
C SER A 301 55.78 -0.30 26.36
N VAL A 302 56.03 -1.43 25.69
CA VAL A 302 55.57 -2.76 26.16
C VAL A 302 56.50 -3.32 27.25
N PHE A 303 57.81 -3.08 27.16
CA PHE A 303 58.77 -3.61 28.15
C PHE A 303 58.79 -2.84 29.47
N GLN A 304 58.44 -1.56 29.46
CA GLN A 304 58.36 -0.74 30.68
C GLN A 304 57.18 -1.14 31.60
N LYS A 305 56.14 -1.79 31.04
CA LYS A 305 54.97 -2.30 31.78
C LYS A 305 55.17 -3.67 32.43
N ALA A 306 56.29 -4.35 32.16
CA ALA A 306 56.58 -5.69 32.66
C ALA A 306 57.69 -5.76 33.72
N GLY A 307 58.19 -4.62 34.22
CA GLY A 307 59.14 -4.58 35.34
C GLY A 307 60.58 -4.99 35.02
N PHE A 308 60.97 -5.02 33.74
CA PHE A 308 62.36 -5.29 33.34
C PHE A 308 63.13 -3.98 33.10
N THR A 309 64.20 -3.76 33.84
CA THR A 309 65.19 -2.70 33.56
C THR A 309 66.25 -3.23 32.63
N LEU A 310 66.43 -2.59 31.47
CA LEU A 310 67.56 -2.84 30.58
C LEU A 310 68.63 -1.78 30.85
N GLU A 311 69.76 -2.21 31.43
CA GLU A 311 70.98 -1.41 31.44
C GLU A 311 71.53 -1.28 30.02
N HIS A 312 71.78 -0.04 29.61
CA HIS A 312 72.34 0.25 28.30
C HIS A 312 73.86 0.01 28.35
N ASN A 313 74.33 -1.10 27.78
CA ASN A 313 75.76 -1.30 27.52
C ASN A 313 76.04 -1.05 26.04
N SER A 314 76.93 -0.10 25.78
CA SER A 314 77.34 0.35 24.45
C SER A 314 78.49 -0.50 23.93
N SER A 315 78.24 -1.37 22.94
CA SER A 315 79.27 -1.84 22.01
C SER A 315 78.66 -2.81 20.97
N ASP A 316 78.79 -2.41 19.71
CA ASP A 316 79.12 -3.21 18.52
C ASP A 316 78.44 -4.56 18.24
N GLN A 317 77.81 -4.57 17.05
CA GLN A 317 77.59 -5.68 16.10
C GLN A 317 76.86 -6.94 16.61
N VAL A 318 75.90 -7.45 15.81
CA VAL A 318 75.92 -8.84 15.33
C VAL A 318 74.86 -9.05 14.24
N SER A 319 75.33 -9.74 13.21
CA SER A 319 74.73 -10.23 11.97
C SER A 319 73.39 -10.95 12.05
N MET A 320 72.55 -10.72 11.03
CA MET A 320 71.46 -11.61 10.62
C MET A 320 71.98 -13.01 10.30
N ASN A 321 71.36 -14.04 10.88
CA ASN A 321 71.32 -15.38 10.29
C ASN A 321 69.93 -15.98 10.49
N VAL A 322 69.21 -16.14 9.38
CA VAL A 322 67.94 -16.87 9.30
C VAL A 322 68.28 -18.36 9.18
N ARG A 323 67.75 -19.19 10.09
CA ARG A 323 67.62 -20.63 9.86
C ARG A 323 66.16 -21.02 10.03
N THR A 324 65.61 -21.59 8.96
CA THR A 324 64.31 -22.24 8.89
C THR A 324 64.40 -23.65 9.44
N SER A 325 63.57 -23.97 10.43
CA SER A 325 62.85 -25.24 10.59
C SER A 325 61.80 -25.09 11.69
#